data_AF-A0AAD7GVS3-F1
#
_entry.id   AF-A0AAD7GVS3-F1
#
_cell.length_a   1.000
_cell.length_b   1.000
_cell.length_c   1.000
_cell.angle_alpha   90.00
_cell.angle_beta   90.00
_cell.angle_gamma   90.00
#
_symmetry.space_group_name_H-M   'P 1'
#
loop_
_entity.id
_entity.type
_entity.pdbx_description
1 polymer ?
#
loop_
_entity_poly.entity_id
_entity_poly.type
_entity_poly.pdbx_seq_one_letter_code
_entity_poly.pdbx_strand_id
1 'polypeptide(L)'
;MIGTGGYDKIGDTFSQVSFRVRLITLEQHLDALVHLKNIEPTDALALRKFTQPYHVNLMHMVRFDDVITAVPQAYLRRLFIRGAAVQCCHNQPVIDGFYVAYGGDLDKACDLSKFMIIAWQSKAKATAGSPEELVAGLTGPMQIDAAGKLSKSAQLVIIMDLNTKSVFMGKGDQYLQVTQRKAKVPEYTSSAKMLRAPPAPWGGYATSPHQEPETWCVNVRGHGTASYPCTDATSNELTAPDFSALFEELEPDIEANAIITEASQSAKMALQPLSHF
;
A
#
# COMPACT_ATOMS: atom_id res chain seq x y z
N MET A 1 11.53 -21.42 -23.22
CA MET A 1 12.48 -21.39 -22.10
C MET A 1 12.90 -19.95 -21.91
N ILE A 2 12.19 -19.23 -21.03
CA ILE A 2 12.53 -17.86 -20.64
C ILE A 2 13.49 -18.00 -19.47
N GLY A 3 14.70 -17.47 -19.61
CA GLY A 3 15.73 -17.55 -18.58
C GLY A 3 15.32 -16.70 -17.38
N THR A 4 15.11 -17.34 -16.24
CA THR A 4 14.92 -16.68 -14.95
C THR A 4 16.25 -16.07 -14.52
N GLY A 5 16.34 -14.74 -14.60
CA GLY A 5 17.53 -14.01 -14.20
C GLY A 5 17.79 -14.13 -12.70
N GLY A 6 18.74 -14.98 -12.32
CA GLY A 6 19.70 -14.83 -11.20
C GLY A 6 19.24 -14.63 -9.75
N TYR A 7 18.00 -14.23 -9.47
CA TYR A 7 17.55 -13.81 -8.13
C TYR A 7 16.52 -14.77 -7.50
N ASP A 8 16.17 -15.86 -8.20
CA ASP A 8 15.08 -16.79 -7.82
C ASP A 8 15.52 -17.97 -6.94
N LYS A 9 16.75 -17.97 -6.40
CA LYS A 9 17.13 -19.00 -5.43
C LYS A 9 16.43 -18.76 -4.11
N ILE A 10 15.29 -19.43 -3.94
CA ILE A 10 14.62 -19.64 -2.66
C ILE A 10 15.63 -20.30 -1.72
N GLY A 11 16.19 -19.53 -0.78
CA GLY A 11 17.22 -19.99 0.14
C GLY A 11 18.28 -18.96 0.51
N ASP A 12 18.43 -17.89 -0.29
CA ASP A 12 19.42 -16.85 0.01
C ASP A 12 19.01 -16.03 1.25
N THR A 13 19.98 -15.81 2.16
CA THR A 13 19.84 -14.87 3.28
C THR A 13 19.97 -13.44 2.76
N PHE A 14 19.31 -12.47 3.40
CA PHE A 14 19.50 -11.06 3.01
C PHE A 14 20.94 -10.58 3.23
N SER A 15 21.69 -11.21 4.13
CA SER A 15 23.11 -10.95 4.32
C SER A 15 23.98 -11.22 3.08
N GLN A 16 23.50 -12.03 2.12
CA GLN A 16 24.18 -12.27 0.84
C GLN A 16 23.73 -11.31 -0.27
N VAL A 17 22.69 -10.52 -0.02
CA VAL A 17 22.15 -9.55 -0.97
C VAL A 17 22.78 -8.19 -0.67
N SER A 18 23.56 -7.66 -1.62
CA SER A 18 23.98 -6.27 -1.54
C SER A 18 22.76 -5.38 -1.76
N PHE A 19 22.22 -4.84 -0.68
CA PHE A 19 21.23 -3.77 -0.77
C PHE A 19 21.91 -2.55 -1.36
N ARG A 20 21.30 -2.00 -2.41
CA ARG A 20 21.82 -0.77 -3.02
C ARG A 20 21.73 0.44 -2.08
N VAL A 21 20.93 0.36 -1.00
CA VAL A 21 20.62 1.47 -0.09
C VAL A 21 20.47 1.02 1.37
N ARG A 22 20.55 2.02 2.27
CA ARG A 22 20.33 1.93 3.71
C ARG A 22 18.91 1.45 4.04
N LEU A 23 18.84 0.23 4.55
CA LEU A 23 17.65 -0.29 5.21
C LEU A 23 17.33 0.53 6.46
N ILE A 24 16.09 0.97 6.61
CA ILE A 24 15.59 1.70 7.80
C ILE A 24 14.41 0.95 8.41
N THR A 25 14.10 1.24 9.67
CA THR A 25 12.87 0.69 10.27
C THR A 25 11.64 1.38 9.71
N LEU A 26 10.51 0.69 9.69
CA LEU A 26 9.23 1.28 9.28
C LEU A 26 8.83 2.45 10.20
N GLU A 27 9.16 2.36 11.49
CA GLU A 27 8.96 3.46 12.43
C GLU A 27 9.73 4.72 12.01
N GLN A 28 11.03 4.59 11.69
CA GLN A 28 11.84 5.71 11.22
C GLN A 28 11.29 6.30 9.92
N HIS A 29 10.86 5.44 8.99
CA HIS A 29 10.25 5.87 7.74
C HIS A 29 8.96 6.68 7.98
N LEU A 30 8.06 6.21 8.84
CA LEU A 30 6.82 6.91 9.16
C LEU A 30 7.07 8.21 9.92
N ASP A 31 8.06 8.24 10.82
CA ASP A 31 8.40 9.49 11.52
C ASP A 31 8.93 10.56 10.55
N ALA A 32 9.75 10.16 9.57
CA ALA A 32 10.20 11.04 8.51
C ALA A 32 9.06 11.50 7.59
N LEU A 33 8.08 10.63 7.34
CA LEU A 33 6.96 10.92 6.42
C LEU A 33 5.89 11.83 7.04
N VAL A 34 5.52 11.59 8.31
CA VAL A 34 4.33 12.22 8.92
C VAL A 34 4.57 12.80 10.32
N HIS A 35 5.80 12.80 10.84
CA HIS A 35 6.13 13.17 12.23
C HIS A 35 5.24 12.46 13.26
N LEU A 36 5.59 11.22 13.63
CA LEU A 36 4.81 10.40 14.57
C LEU A 36 4.62 11.05 15.94
N LYS A 37 5.46 12.03 16.30
CA LYS A 37 5.31 12.88 17.49
C LYS A 37 4.00 13.70 17.55
N ASN A 38 3.30 13.85 16.42
CA ASN A 38 2.06 14.63 16.32
C ASN A 38 0.79 13.78 16.53
N ILE A 39 0.93 12.49 16.84
CA ILE A 39 -0.19 11.58 17.11
C ILE A 39 -0.46 11.54 18.62
N GLU A 40 -1.72 11.29 19.00
CA GLU A 40 -2.08 10.93 20.37
C GLU A 40 -1.17 9.82 20.94
N PRO A 41 -0.64 9.96 22.17
CA PRO A 41 0.40 9.06 22.68
C PRO A 41 0.02 7.57 22.69
N THR A 42 -1.25 7.25 22.92
CA THR A 42 -1.75 5.86 22.94
C THR A 42 -1.71 5.23 21.56
N ASP A 43 -2.17 5.96 20.54
CA ASP A 43 -2.22 5.49 19.16
C ASP A 43 -0.81 5.44 18.57
N ALA A 44 0.03 6.42 18.90
CA ALA A 44 1.45 6.44 18.56
C ALA A 44 2.16 5.19 19.11
N LEU A 45 1.92 4.84 20.38
CA LEU A 45 2.52 3.67 21.00
C LEU A 45 2.06 2.37 20.35
N ALA A 46 0.76 2.24 20.05
CA ALA A 46 0.21 1.06 19.41
C ALA A 46 0.73 0.88 17.97
N LEU A 47 0.77 1.97 17.19
CA LEU A 47 1.35 1.97 15.85
C LEU A 47 2.84 1.62 15.89
N ARG A 48 3.62 2.21 16.81
CA ARG A 48 5.05 1.89 16.97
C ARG A 48 5.28 0.41 17.26
N LYS A 49 4.51 -0.19 18.17
CA LYS A 49 4.57 -1.63 18.46
C LYS A 49 4.29 -2.47 17.22
N PHE A 50 3.30 -2.06 16.42
CA PHE A 50 2.99 -2.73 15.16
C PHE A 50 4.11 -2.60 14.13
N THR A 51 4.76 -1.43 14.02
CA THR A 51 5.78 -1.16 13.00
C THR A 51 7.19 -1.59 13.40
N GLN A 52 7.45 -1.79 14.69
CA GLN A 52 8.77 -2.14 15.24
C GLN A 52 9.49 -3.31 14.54
N PRO A 53 8.85 -4.44 14.21
CA PRO A 53 9.55 -5.56 13.61
C PRO A 53 9.85 -5.35 12.12
N TYR A 54 9.31 -4.29 11.49
CA TYR A 54 9.37 -4.12 10.05
C TYR A 54 10.48 -3.18 9.61
N HIS A 55 11.12 -3.56 8.51
CA HIS A 55 12.10 -2.77 7.80
C HIS A 55 11.54 -2.34 6.44
N VAL A 56 11.99 -1.19 5.94
CA VAL A 56 11.66 -0.67 4.60
C VAL A 56 12.96 -0.40 3.86
N ASN A 57 12.95 -0.73 2.57
CA ASN A 57 13.93 -0.30 1.59
C ASN A 57 13.15 0.35 0.46
N LEU A 58 13.26 1.66 0.29
CA LEU A 58 12.48 2.41 -0.71
C LEU A 58 13.35 3.51 -1.32
N MET A 59 13.37 3.56 -2.65
CA MET A 59 14.29 4.38 -3.43
C MET A 59 13.70 4.96 -4.71
N HIS A 60 12.87 4.18 -5.40
CA HIS A 60 12.31 4.58 -6.68
C HIS A 60 10.89 4.05 -6.82
N MET A 61 10.18 4.55 -7.81
CA MET A 61 8.87 4.04 -8.20
C MET A 61 8.97 3.29 -9.53
N VAL A 62 8.20 2.21 -9.63
CA VAL A 62 7.90 1.52 -10.88
C VAL A 62 6.42 1.66 -11.16
N ARG A 63 6.07 2.00 -12.40
CA ARG A 63 4.69 2.19 -12.81
C ARG A 63 4.12 0.92 -13.45
N PHE A 64 2.87 0.63 -13.10
CA PHE A 64 2.07 -0.43 -13.70
C PHE A 64 0.94 0.15 -14.51
N ASP A 65 0.73 -0.37 -15.72
CA ASP A 65 -0.32 0.11 -16.62
C ASP A 65 -1.64 -0.66 -16.47
N ASP A 66 -1.61 -1.78 -15.74
CA ASP A 66 -2.77 -2.63 -15.49
C ASP A 66 -3.31 -2.52 -14.06
N VAL A 67 -4.60 -2.84 -13.92
CA VAL A 67 -5.26 -2.88 -12.60
C VAL A 67 -4.69 -4.02 -11.77
N ILE A 68 -4.03 -3.66 -10.67
CA ILE A 68 -3.46 -4.61 -9.72
C ILE A 68 -4.58 -5.09 -8.79
N THR A 69 -4.81 -6.40 -8.72
CA THR A 69 -5.72 -7.00 -7.72
C THR A 69 -5.00 -7.96 -6.78
N ALA A 70 -3.94 -8.61 -7.27
CA ALA A 70 -3.15 -9.53 -6.47
C ALA A 70 -1.67 -9.44 -6.85
N VAL A 71 -0.79 -9.71 -5.89
CA VAL A 71 0.65 -9.62 -6.05
C VAL A 71 1.30 -10.91 -5.53
N PRO A 72 2.13 -11.60 -6.35
CA PRO A 72 2.87 -12.76 -5.87
C PRO A 72 3.84 -12.39 -4.73
N GLN A 73 3.94 -13.21 -3.69
CA GLN A 73 4.86 -12.94 -2.57
C GLN A 73 6.33 -12.89 -3.00
N ALA A 74 6.72 -13.70 -3.99
CA ALA A 74 8.05 -13.63 -4.60
C ALA A 74 8.33 -12.27 -5.25
N TYR A 75 7.30 -11.61 -5.78
CA TYR A 75 7.43 -10.26 -6.34
C TYR A 75 7.60 -9.20 -5.26
N LEU A 76 6.93 -9.34 -4.11
CA LEU A 76 7.15 -8.47 -2.95
C LEU A 76 8.61 -8.50 -2.49
N ARG A 77 9.24 -9.68 -2.48
CA ARG A 77 10.69 -9.83 -2.22
C ARG A 77 11.52 -9.05 -3.23
N ARG A 78 11.21 -9.15 -4.53
CA ARG A 78 11.91 -8.41 -5.60
C ARG A 78 11.79 -6.90 -5.40
N LEU A 79 10.60 -6.38 -5.10
CA LEU A 79 10.37 -4.96 -4.80
C LEU A 79 11.21 -4.50 -3.61
N PHE A 80 11.18 -5.25 -2.51
CA PHE A 80 11.94 -4.93 -1.30
C PHE A 80 13.45 -4.93 -1.53
N ILE A 81 13.99 -5.93 -2.22
CA ILE A 81 15.44 -6.00 -2.53
C ILE A 81 15.87 -4.83 -3.41
N ARG A 82 15.03 -4.47 -4.40
CA ARG A 82 15.33 -3.36 -5.32
C ARG A 82 15.09 -1.98 -4.73
N GLY A 83 14.38 -1.89 -3.61
CA GLY A 83 13.95 -0.61 -3.06
C GLY A 83 12.87 0.06 -3.90
N ALA A 84 11.96 -0.72 -4.48
CA ALA A 84 10.94 -0.21 -5.41
C ALA A 84 9.57 -0.10 -4.73
N ALA A 85 8.93 1.06 -4.90
CA ALA A 85 7.49 1.23 -4.75
C ALA A 85 6.79 0.99 -6.08
N VAL A 86 5.51 0.61 -6.03
CA VAL A 86 4.65 0.40 -7.19
C VAL A 86 3.65 1.55 -7.27
N GLN A 87 3.66 2.28 -8.38
CA GLN A 87 2.59 3.20 -8.76
C GLN A 87 1.59 2.45 -9.63
N CYS A 88 0.32 2.50 -9.26
CA CYS A 88 -0.74 1.84 -10.00
C CYS A 88 -1.14 2.61 -11.26
N CYS A 89 -1.91 1.95 -12.12
CA CYS A 89 -2.43 2.57 -13.33
C CYS A 89 -3.36 3.74 -13.01
N HIS A 90 -3.56 4.62 -13.99
CA HIS A 90 -4.56 5.68 -13.85
C HIS A 90 -5.95 5.08 -13.60
N ASN A 91 -6.71 5.69 -12.69
CA ASN A 91 -8.01 5.20 -12.21
C ASN A 91 -8.00 3.81 -11.56
N GLN A 92 -6.85 3.34 -11.05
CA GLN A 92 -6.80 2.20 -10.14
C GLN A 92 -7.83 2.42 -9.00
N PRO A 93 -8.72 1.45 -8.75
CA PRO A 93 -9.62 1.54 -7.62
C PRO A 93 -8.87 1.46 -6.29
N VAL A 94 -9.37 2.17 -5.28
CA VAL A 94 -8.95 2.08 -3.86
C VAL A 94 -7.58 2.69 -3.54
N ILE A 95 -6.53 2.43 -4.31
CA ILE A 95 -5.15 2.85 -4.01
C ILE A 95 -4.48 3.46 -5.24
N ASP A 96 -3.50 4.34 -5.02
CA ASP A 96 -2.66 4.90 -6.09
C ASP A 96 -1.31 4.18 -6.21
N GLY A 97 -0.95 3.41 -5.18
CA GLY A 97 0.23 2.57 -5.21
C GLY A 97 0.47 1.84 -3.89
N PHE A 98 1.57 1.08 -3.83
CA PHE A 98 2.04 0.45 -2.61
C PHE A 98 3.55 0.21 -2.61
N TYR A 99 4.13 0.06 -1.42
CA TYR A 99 5.51 -0.38 -1.23
C TYR A 99 5.57 -1.50 -0.19
N VAL A 100 6.76 -2.04 0.03
CA VAL A 100 6.93 -3.29 0.77
C VAL A 100 7.77 -3.07 2.02
N ALA A 101 7.33 -3.68 3.12
CA ALA A 101 8.13 -3.84 4.32
C ALA A 101 8.37 -5.32 4.62
N TYR A 102 9.48 -5.63 5.29
CA TYR A 102 9.84 -6.99 5.68
C TYR A 102 9.97 -7.09 7.19
N GLY A 103 9.24 -8.04 7.80
CA GLY A 103 9.19 -8.26 9.25
C GLY A 103 9.95 -9.49 9.75
N GLY A 104 10.76 -10.12 8.90
CA GLY A 104 11.57 -11.28 9.28
C GLY A 104 12.98 -10.88 9.71
N ASP A 105 13.70 -11.83 10.29
CA ASP A 105 15.12 -11.67 10.62
C ASP A 105 15.95 -11.57 9.33
N LEU A 106 16.74 -10.51 9.21
CA LEU A 106 17.57 -10.21 8.03
C LEU A 106 18.82 -11.11 7.96
N ASP A 107 19.23 -11.70 9.07
CA ASP A 107 20.35 -12.62 9.15
C ASP A 107 19.94 -14.08 8.85
N LYS A 108 18.65 -14.31 8.59
CA LYS A 108 18.08 -15.63 8.28
C LYS A 108 17.65 -15.72 6.82
N ALA A 109 17.30 -16.95 6.41
CA ALA A 109 16.71 -17.19 5.11
C ALA A 109 15.41 -16.38 4.97
N CYS A 110 15.20 -15.81 3.78
CA CYS A 110 14.05 -14.96 3.51
C CYS A 110 12.74 -15.75 3.63
N ASP A 111 11.86 -15.32 4.54
CA ASP A 111 10.50 -15.86 4.70
C ASP A 111 9.51 -14.98 3.94
N LEU A 112 8.99 -15.48 2.82
CA LEU A 112 8.06 -14.75 1.96
C LEU A 112 6.75 -14.35 2.67
N SER A 113 6.37 -15.05 3.76
CA SER A 113 5.18 -14.73 4.54
C SER A 113 5.35 -13.49 5.44
N LYS A 114 6.59 -12.99 5.60
CA LYS A 114 6.93 -11.83 6.42
C LYS A 114 6.89 -10.50 5.67
N PHE A 115 6.51 -10.51 4.39
CA PHE A 115 6.30 -9.28 3.63
C PHE A 115 4.94 -8.65 3.92
N MET A 116 4.96 -7.37 4.28
CA MET A 116 3.79 -6.54 4.44
C MET A 116 3.71 -5.55 3.28
N ILE A 117 2.49 -5.37 2.78
CA ILE A 117 2.18 -4.32 1.81
C ILE A 117 1.80 -3.06 2.59
N ILE A 118 2.42 -1.95 2.22
CA ILE A 118 2.07 -0.61 2.68
C ILE A 118 1.44 0.11 1.48
N ALA A 119 0.12 0.16 1.46
CA ALA A 119 -0.61 0.82 0.37
C ALA A 119 -0.77 2.30 0.66
N TRP A 120 -0.87 3.12 -0.39
CA TRP A 120 -1.22 4.52 -0.24
C TRP A 120 -2.30 4.97 -1.21
N GLN A 121 -2.98 6.04 -0.81
CA GLN A 121 -3.85 6.82 -1.68
C GLN A 121 -3.61 8.30 -1.42
N SER A 122 -3.48 9.08 -2.48
CA SER A 122 -3.53 10.54 -2.43
C SER A 122 -4.91 11.04 -2.88
N LYS A 123 -5.37 12.09 -2.22
CA LYS A 123 -6.55 12.87 -2.61
C LYS A 123 -6.15 14.32 -2.59
N ALA A 124 -6.37 15.02 -3.70
CA ALA A 124 -6.23 16.47 -3.74
C ALA A 124 -7.62 17.09 -3.75
N LYS A 125 -8.11 17.56 -2.59
CA LYS A 125 -9.42 18.21 -2.48
C LYS A 125 -9.32 19.44 -1.58
N ALA A 126 -10.02 20.51 -1.93
CA ALA A 126 -10.09 21.72 -1.11
C ALA A 126 -10.99 21.55 0.12
N THR A 127 -11.96 20.64 0.05
CA THR A 127 -12.89 20.32 1.13
C THR A 127 -12.63 18.91 1.63
N ALA A 128 -12.43 18.79 2.94
CA ALA A 128 -12.22 17.52 3.59
C ALA A 128 -13.47 16.63 3.47
N GLY A 129 -13.28 15.38 3.06
CA GLY A 129 -14.31 14.35 3.23
C GLY A 129 -14.46 13.96 4.70
N SER A 130 -15.53 13.23 5.04
CA SER A 130 -15.56 12.54 6.34
C SER A 130 -14.35 11.60 6.42
N PRO A 131 -13.53 11.64 7.49
CA PRO A 131 -12.41 10.72 7.64
C PRO A 131 -12.85 9.27 7.46
N GLU A 132 -13.95 8.90 8.10
CA GLU A 132 -14.52 7.55 8.06
C GLU A 132 -14.85 7.10 6.64
N GLU A 133 -15.43 7.97 5.82
CA GLU A 133 -15.79 7.66 4.43
C GLU A 133 -14.57 7.60 3.51
N LEU A 134 -13.63 8.54 3.66
CA LEU A 134 -12.40 8.59 2.89
C LEU A 134 -11.60 7.31 3.06
N VAL A 135 -11.56 6.81 4.29
CA VAL A 135 -10.76 5.65 4.62
C VAL A 135 -11.58 4.37 4.49
N ALA A 136 -12.92 4.38 4.55
CA ALA A 136 -13.82 3.22 4.64
C ALA A 136 -13.36 1.99 3.85
N GLY A 137 -13.12 2.14 2.54
CA GLY A 137 -12.76 1.03 1.65
C GLY A 137 -11.27 0.80 1.44
N LEU A 138 -10.39 1.58 2.08
CA LEU A 138 -8.95 1.54 1.83
C LEU A 138 -8.30 0.25 2.33
N THR A 139 -7.58 -0.42 1.43
CA THR A 139 -6.82 -1.65 1.67
C THR A 139 -5.84 -1.88 0.52
N GLY A 140 -4.82 -2.72 0.71
CA GLY A 140 -3.90 -3.13 -0.35
C GLY A 140 -4.42 -4.33 -1.15
N PRO A 141 -3.70 -4.75 -2.22
CA PRO A 141 -4.05 -5.93 -3.00
C PRO A 141 -3.88 -7.23 -2.20
N MET A 142 -4.43 -8.32 -2.75
CA MET A 142 -4.22 -9.67 -2.25
C MET A 142 -2.77 -10.12 -2.48
N GLN A 143 -2.31 -11.08 -1.69
CA GLN A 143 -1.03 -11.77 -1.89
C GLN A 143 -1.28 -13.18 -2.43
N ILE A 144 -0.45 -13.62 -3.37
CA ILE A 144 -0.47 -15.00 -3.91
C ILE A 144 0.79 -15.72 -3.45
N ASP A 145 0.63 -16.85 -2.77
CA ASP A 145 1.76 -17.72 -2.42
C ASP A 145 2.21 -18.61 -3.59
N ALA A 146 3.28 -19.38 -3.39
CA ALA A 146 3.83 -20.27 -4.41
C ALA A 146 2.87 -21.39 -4.85
N ALA A 147 1.86 -21.72 -4.03
CA ALA A 147 0.83 -22.70 -4.36
C ALA A 147 -0.38 -22.07 -5.07
N GLY A 148 -0.34 -20.76 -5.35
CA GLY A 148 -1.45 -20.02 -5.97
C GLY A 148 -2.55 -19.63 -4.98
N LYS A 149 -2.36 -19.84 -3.67
CA LYS A 149 -3.38 -19.51 -2.67
C LYS A 149 -3.39 -18.00 -2.41
N LEU A 150 -4.59 -17.43 -2.52
CA LEU A 150 -4.86 -16.04 -2.19
C LEU A 150 -4.92 -15.84 -0.67
N SER A 151 -4.24 -14.82 -0.18
CA SER A 151 -4.24 -14.42 1.22
C SER A 151 -4.12 -12.90 1.38
N LYS A 152 -4.48 -12.40 2.55
CA LYS A 152 -4.29 -11.00 2.92
C LYS A 152 -3.83 -10.93 4.37
N SER A 153 -2.62 -10.44 4.57
CA SER A 153 -2.05 -10.21 5.91
C SER A 153 -2.48 -8.84 6.44
N ALA A 154 -2.25 -8.57 7.73
CA ALA A 154 -2.40 -7.24 8.27
C ALA A 154 -1.52 -6.25 7.48
N GLN A 155 -2.08 -5.09 7.14
CA GLN A 155 -1.45 -4.09 6.29
C GLN A 155 -1.43 -2.74 7.00
N LEU A 156 -0.57 -1.86 6.48
CA LEU A 156 -0.60 -0.44 6.75
C LEU A 156 -1.13 0.28 5.49
N VAL A 157 -2.04 1.22 5.67
CA VAL A 157 -2.53 2.07 4.59
C VAL A 157 -2.33 3.53 4.96
N ILE A 158 -1.78 4.29 4.02
CA ILE A 158 -1.52 5.72 4.18
C ILE A 158 -2.47 6.47 3.25
N ILE A 159 -3.29 7.36 3.79
CA ILE A 159 -4.07 8.30 2.98
C ILE A 159 -3.54 9.70 3.18
N MET A 160 -3.22 10.32 2.05
CA MET A 160 -2.69 11.67 1.95
C MET A 160 -3.80 12.56 1.39
N ASP A 161 -4.54 13.22 2.29
CA ASP A 161 -5.57 14.21 1.99
C ASP A 161 -4.90 15.58 1.76
N LEU A 162 -4.28 15.68 0.59
CA LEU A 162 -3.51 16.82 0.12
C LEU A 162 -4.43 18.03 -0.10
N ASN A 163 -3.93 19.21 0.28
CA ASN A 163 -4.59 20.52 0.10
C ASN A 163 -5.82 20.77 0.99
N THR A 164 -6.14 19.84 1.90
CA THR A 164 -7.18 20.04 2.90
C THR A 164 -6.67 20.97 4.02
N LYS A 165 -7.38 22.08 4.27
CA LYS A 165 -7.05 23.05 5.34
C LYS A 165 -7.60 22.68 6.72
N SER A 166 -8.45 21.66 6.81
CA SER A 166 -9.01 21.21 8.09
C SER A 166 -8.05 20.27 8.82
N VAL A 167 -8.02 20.36 10.14
CA VAL A 167 -7.38 19.37 11.02
C VAL A 167 -8.38 18.30 11.48
N PHE A 168 -7.90 17.20 12.04
CA PHE A 168 -8.78 16.24 12.71
C PHE A 168 -9.29 16.82 14.04
N MET A 169 -10.51 16.45 14.44
CA MET A 169 -11.08 16.92 15.71
C MET A 169 -10.32 16.30 16.89
N GLY A 170 -9.71 17.15 17.73
CA GLY A 170 -8.85 16.75 18.86
C GLY A 170 -8.17 17.97 19.51
N LYS A 171 -7.34 17.76 20.54
CA LYS A 171 -6.54 18.85 21.13
C LYS A 171 -5.30 19.11 20.26
N GLY A 172 -5.25 20.26 19.59
CA GLY A 172 -4.11 20.75 18.82
C GLY A 172 -4.28 20.65 17.30
N ASP A 173 -3.30 21.18 16.56
CA ASP A 173 -3.23 21.15 15.08
C ASP A 173 -2.87 19.74 14.58
N GLN A 174 -3.73 18.76 14.87
CA GLN A 174 -3.51 17.37 14.47
C GLN A 174 -3.90 17.18 13.01
N TYR A 175 -2.90 17.31 12.15
CA TYR A 175 -2.95 16.93 10.74
C TYR A 175 -2.91 15.42 10.52
N LEU A 176 -2.83 14.63 11.59
CA LEU A 176 -2.60 13.20 11.54
C LEU A 176 -3.60 12.46 12.43
N GLN A 177 -4.27 11.47 11.86
CA GLN A 177 -5.15 10.55 12.58
C GLN A 177 -4.72 9.11 12.28
N VAL A 178 -4.64 8.28 13.32
CA VAL A 178 -4.35 6.87 13.18
C VAL A 178 -5.57 6.08 13.64
N THR A 179 -5.99 5.10 12.83
CA THR A 179 -7.08 4.19 13.17
C THR A 179 -6.69 2.74 12.85
N GLN A 180 -7.26 1.79 13.58
CA GLN A 180 -7.17 0.36 13.24
C GLN A 180 -8.57 -0.14 12.91
N ARG A 181 -8.74 -0.72 11.71
CA ARG A 181 -10.05 -1.15 11.23
C ARG A 181 -9.97 -2.11 10.03
N LYS A 182 -11.07 -2.83 9.80
CA LYS A 182 -11.27 -3.59 8.57
C LYS A 182 -11.75 -2.68 7.44
N ALA A 183 -11.27 -2.95 6.23
CA ALA A 183 -11.79 -2.27 5.06
C ALA A 183 -13.24 -2.68 4.80
N LYS A 184 -14.10 -1.70 4.55
CA LYS A 184 -15.48 -1.92 4.14
C LYS A 184 -15.48 -2.35 2.68
N VAL A 185 -15.72 -3.63 2.44
CA VAL A 185 -15.96 -4.16 1.09
C VAL A 185 -17.31 -3.62 0.60
N PRO A 186 -17.39 -2.98 -0.57
CA PRO A 186 -18.67 -2.53 -1.12
C PRO A 186 -19.62 -3.72 -1.31
N GLU A 187 -20.76 -3.71 -0.61
CA GLU A 187 -21.80 -4.73 -0.79
C GLU A 187 -22.57 -4.50 -2.09
N TYR A 188 -22.90 -5.59 -2.79
CA TYR A 188 -23.88 -5.55 -3.87
C TYR A 188 -25.26 -5.26 -3.27
N THR A 189 -25.76 -4.03 -3.41
CA THR A 189 -27.16 -3.77 -3.10
C THR A 189 -28.01 -4.31 -4.26
N SER A 190 -28.65 -5.45 -4.04
CA SER A 190 -29.62 -6.08 -4.97
C SER A 190 -30.84 -5.18 -5.26
N SER A 191 -30.97 -4.05 -4.56
CA SER A 191 -32.02 -3.05 -4.71
C SER A 191 -31.73 -1.96 -5.75
N ALA A 192 -30.54 -1.95 -6.38
CA ALA A 192 -30.29 -1.09 -7.54
C ALA A 192 -30.95 -1.66 -8.80
N LYS A 193 -32.29 -1.53 -8.88
CA LYS A 193 -33.02 -1.50 -10.15
C LYS A 193 -32.61 -0.25 -10.93
N MET A 194 -31.39 -0.25 -11.48
CA MET A 194 -30.98 0.71 -12.51
C MET A 194 -30.25 -0.04 -13.62
N LEU A 195 -30.42 0.45 -14.84
CA LEU A 195 -30.20 -0.21 -16.14
C LEU A 195 -28.78 -0.74 -16.43
N ARG A 196 -27.85 -0.76 -15.47
CA ARG A 196 -26.50 -1.33 -15.60
C ARG A 196 -26.11 -1.90 -14.25
N ALA A 197 -25.71 -3.16 -14.20
CA ALA A 197 -25.17 -3.77 -13.00
C ALA A 197 -24.06 -2.87 -12.41
N PRO A 198 -24.03 -2.61 -11.09
CA PRO A 198 -22.94 -1.84 -10.51
C PRO A 198 -21.61 -2.53 -10.84
N PRO A 199 -20.53 -1.76 -11.09
CA PRO A 199 -19.22 -2.35 -11.36
C PRO A 199 -18.84 -3.26 -10.19
N ALA A 200 -18.30 -4.45 -10.52
CA ALA A 200 -17.84 -5.39 -9.52
C ALA A 200 -16.85 -4.69 -8.55
N PRO A 201 -16.89 -5.02 -7.25
CA PRO A 201 -15.92 -4.49 -6.30
C PRO A 201 -14.52 -4.84 -6.76
N TRP A 202 -13.55 -3.98 -6.40
CA TRP A 202 -12.16 -4.19 -6.78
C TRP A 202 -11.67 -5.56 -6.31
N GLY A 203 -11.08 -6.35 -7.21
CA GLY A 203 -10.62 -7.72 -6.91
C GLY A 203 -9.47 -7.81 -5.89
N GLY A 204 -8.98 -6.68 -5.39
CA GLY A 204 -7.98 -6.63 -4.31
C GLY A 204 -8.55 -6.79 -2.90
N TYR A 205 -9.87 -6.75 -2.72
CA TYR A 205 -10.51 -7.12 -1.46
C TYR A 205 -10.37 -8.63 -1.17
N ALA A 206 -10.38 -9.00 0.11
CA ALA A 206 -10.51 -10.39 0.54
C ALA A 206 -11.81 -10.99 0.01
N THR A 207 -11.81 -12.30 -0.19
CA THR A 207 -12.92 -13.01 -0.86
C THR A 207 -14.23 -12.96 -0.06
N SER A 208 -14.14 -12.71 1.25
CA SER A 208 -15.28 -12.35 2.09
C SER A 208 -14.95 -11.17 3.01
N PRO A 209 -15.93 -10.32 3.37
CA PRO A 209 -15.72 -9.20 4.28
C PRO A 209 -15.16 -9.61 5.65
N HIS A 210 -15.49 -10.82 6.13
CA HIS A 210 -14.98 -11.34 7.40
C HIS A 210 -13.48 -11.67 7.36
N GLN A 211 -12.94 -11.94 6.17
CA GLN A 211 -11.54 -12.25 5.92
C GLN A 211 -10.69 -11.01 5.62
N GLU A 212 -11.28 -9.81 5.47
CA GLU A 212 -10.48 -8.59 5.48
C GLU A 212 -9.81 -8.45 6.85
N PRO A 213 -8.46 -8.36 6.89
CA PRO A 213 -7.74 -8.17 8.13
C PRO A 213 -8.00 -6.77 8.67
N GLU A 214 -7.77 -6.60 9.97
CA GLU A 214 -7.60 -5.25 10.50
C GLU A 214 -6.32 -4.65 9.92
N THR A 215 -6.44 -3.39 9.49
CA THR A 215 -5.36 -2.62 8.90
C THR A 215 -5.16 -1.36 9.72
N TRP A 216 -3.89 -0.99 9.88
CA TRP A 216 -3.54 0.32 10.41
C TRP A 216 -3.73 1.34 9.28
N CYS A 217 -4.45 2.42 9.57
CA CYS A 217 -4.69 3.49 8.64
C CYS A 217 -4.13 4.79 9.21
N VAL A 218 -3.17 5.35 8.49
CA VAL A 218 -2.52 6.63 8.79
C VAL A 218 -3.11 7.67 7.84
N ASN A 219 -3.90 8.58 8.38
CA ASN A 219 -4.58 9.63 7.63
C ASN A 219 -3.93 10.97 7.89
N VAL A 220 -3.38 11.57 6.83
CA VAL A 220 -2.64 12.82 6.88
C VAL A 220 -3.41 13.87 6.09
N ARG A 221 -3.65 15.03 6.69
CA ARG A 221 -4.28 16.20 6.07
C ARG A 221 -3.28 17.34 5.95
N GLY A 222 -3.40 18.13 4.90
CA GLY A 222 -2.60 19.34 4.72
C GLY A 222 -1.74 19.29 3.45
N HIS A 223 -0.79 20.21 3.34
CA HIS A 223 0.04 20.32 2.14
C HIS A 223 1.41 20.97 2.39
N GLY A 224 1.79 21.21 3.66
CA GLY A 224 3.05 21.89 3.99
C GLY A 224 3.90 21.08 4.97
N THR A 225 5.04 21.63 5.35
CA THR A 225 6.02 21.02 6.28
C THR A 225 5.43 20.61 7.62
N ALA A 226 4.35 21.27 8.06
CA ALA A 226 3.63 20.91 9.28
C ALA A 226 2.93 19.53 9.19
N SER A 227 2.41 19.18 8.02
CA SER A 227 1.72 17.91 7.74
C SER A 227 2.63 16.87 7.06
N TYR A 228 3.53 17.33 6.19
CA TYR A 228 4.47 16.53 5.41
C TYR A 228 5.86 17.14 5.55
N PRO A 229 6.64 16.72 6.54
CA PRO A 229 7.96 17.29 6.83
C PRO A 229 8.96 17.14 5.68
N CYS A 230 8.70 16.19 4.79
CA CYS A 230 9.46 15.95 3.56
C CYS A 230 9.21 16.97 2.44
N THR A 231 8.21 17.87 2.58
CA THR A 231 7.95 18.92 1.58
C THR A 231 8.84 20.13 1.84
N ASP A 232 9.56 20.63 0.83
CA ASP A 232 10.45 21.78 1.01
C ASP A 232 9.64 23.07 1.18
N ALA A 233 10.02 23.90 2.18
CA ALA A 233 9.29 25.09 2.62
C ALA A 233 9.21 26.20 1.54
N THR A 234 9.98 26.07 0.47
CA THR A 234 10.03 27.01 -0.66
C THR A 234 8.97 26.73 -1.73
N SER A 235 8.34 25.54 -1.72
CA SER A 235 7.31 25.14 -2.68
C SER A 235 5.90 25.54 -2.23
N ASN A 236 5.62 26.84 -2.20
CA ASN A 236 4.25 27.36 -1.95
C ASN A 236 3.24 26.99 -3.06
N GLU A 237 3.69 26.35 -4.14
CA GLU A 237 2.86 25.80 -5.22
C GLU A 237 2.99 24.28 -5.27
N LEU A 238 2.50 23.60 -4.25
CA LEU A 238 2.16 22.18 -4.36
C LEU A 238 0.80 22.07 -5.06
N THR A 239 0.76 22.25 -6.38
CA THR A 239 -0.33 21.69 -7.20
C THR A 239 -0.24 20.18 -7.03
N ALA A 240 -1.11 19.59 -6.20
CA ALA A 240 -1.26 18.14 -5.95
C ALA A 240 0.03 17.36 -6.26
N PRO A 241 1.03 17.30 -5.34
CA PRO A 241 2.31 16.68 -5.64
C PRO A 241 2.08 15.29 -6.21
N ASP A 242 2.56 15.10 -7.43
CA ASP A 242 2.78 13.77 -7.93
C ASP A 242 3.86 13.19 -7.02
N PHE A 243 3.44 12.31 -6.10
CA PHE A 243 4.35 11.65 -5.16
C PHE A 243 5.44 10.90 -5.93
N SER A 244 5.22 10.61 -7.22
CA SER A 244 6.24 10.16 -8.18
C SER A 244 7.44 11.08 -8.24
N ALA A 245 7.28 12.41 -8.14
CA ALA A 245 8.38 13.37 -8.24
C ALA A 245 9.34 13.35 -7.03
N LEU A 246 8.93 12.73 -5.91
CA LEU A 246 9.83 12.45 -4.78
C LEU A 246 10.76 11.26 -5.06
N PHE A 247 10.50 10.50 -6.12
CA PHE A 247 11.24 9.31 -6.51
C PHE A 247 11.72 9.43 -7.95
N GLU A 248 12.82 8.76 -8.29
CA GLU A 248 13.20 8.65 -9.69
C GLU A 248 12.20 7.68 -10.36
N GLU A 249 11.37 8.16 -11.28
CA GLU A 249 10.49 7.30 -12.08
C GLU A 249 11.36 6.51 -13.05
N LEU A 250 11.36 5.18 -12.91
CA LEU A 250 12.06 4.29 -13.82
C LEU A 250 11.08 3.69 -14.84
N GLU A 251 11.61 3.40 -16.03
CA GLU A 251 10.91 2.70 -17.12
C GLU A 251 10.10 1.49 -16.62
N PRO A 252 8.95 1.16 -17.25
CA PRO A 252 8.11 0.05 -16.85
C PRO A 252 8.90 -1.25 -16.72
N ASP A 253 8.74 -1.96 -15.59
CA ASP A 253 9.33 -3.29 -15.43
C ASP A 253 8.48 -4.29 -16.22
N ILE A 254 8.78 -4.44 -17.52
CA ILE A 254 8.00 -5.25 -18.48
C ILE A 254 7.77 -6.68 -17.96
N GLU A 255 8.80 -7.29 -17.36
CA GLU A 255 8.73 -8.64 -16.80
C GLU A 255 7.78 -8.67 -15.59
N ALA A 256 7.89 -7.68 -14.71
CA ALA A 256 7.00 -7.57 -13.57
C ALA A 256 5.55 -7.30 -13.96
N ASN A 257 5.33 -6.46 -14.97
CA ASN A 257 4.01 -6.17 -15.53
C ASN A 257 3.33 -7.46 -16.00
N ALA A 258 4.04 -8.31 -16.74
CA ALA A 258 3.50 -9.60 -17.16
C ALA A 258 3.11 -10.49 -15.97
N ILE A 259 3.98 -10.61 -14.97
CA ILE A 259 3.76 -11.45 -13.78
C ILE A 259 2.55 -10.97 -12.97
N ILE A 260 2.44 -9.67 -12.67
CA ILE A 260 1.31 -9.13 -11.90
C ILE A 260 0.02 -9.19 -12.70
N THR A 261 0.08 -8.98 -14.02
CA THR A 261 -1.09 -9.06 -14.89
C THR A 261 -1.65 -10.47 -14.90
N GLU A 262 -0.80 -11.49 -15.08
CA GLU A 262 -1.19 -12.90 -15.02
C GLU A 262 -1.73 -13.29 -13.63
N ALA A 263 -1.06 -12.86 -12.57
CA ALA A 263 -1.50 -13.07 -11.19
C ALA A 263 -2.88 -12.43 -10.93
N SER A 264 -3.09 -11.20 -11.41
CA SER A 264 -4.34 -10.47 -11.26
C SER A 264 -5.47 -11.09 -12.09
N GLN A 265 -5.17 -11.58 -13.30
CA GLN A 265 -6.13 -12.34 -14.11
C GLN A 265 -6.52 -13.66 -13.43
N SER A 266 -5.54 -14.41 -12.92
CA SER A 266 -5.78 -15.67 -12.21
C SER A 266 -6.60 -15.45 -10.95
N ALA A 267 -6.31 -14.40 -10.18
CA ALA A 267 -7.10 -14.02 -9.02
C ALA A 267 -8.53 -13.65 -9.40
N LYS A 268 -8.73 -12.86 -10.47
CA LYS A 268 -10.07 -12.53 -10.98
C LYS A 268 -10.86 -13.79 -11.34
N MET A 269 -10.25 -14.77 -12.00
CA MET A 269 -10.90 -16.04 -12.34
C MET A 269 -11.27 -16.86 -11.10
N ALA A 270 -10.38 -16.94 -10.11
CA ALA A 270 -10.64 -17.65 -8.86
C ALA A 270 -11.77 -17.03 -8.01
N LEU A 271 -12.04 -15.74 -8.20
CA LEU A 271 -13.08 -14.99 -7.47
C LEU A 271 -14.43 -14.96 -8.20
N GLN A 272 -14.54 -15.49 -9.42
CA GLN A 272 -15.82 -15.55 -10.11
C GLN A 272 -16.74 -16.58 -9.42
N PRO A 273 -17.99 -16.22 -9.10
CA PRO A 273 -18.95 -17.18 -8.58
C PRO A 273 -19.16 -18.26 -9.64
N LEU A 274 -19.04 -19.53 -9.24
CA LEU A 274 -19.47 -20.71 -10.01
C LEU A 274 -20.98 -20.60 -10.24
N SER A 275 -21.37 -19.81 -11.23
CA SER A 275 -22.77 -19.53 -11.60
C SER A 275 -23.22 -20.37 -12.79
N HIS A 276 -22.39 -21.34 -13.20
CA HIS A 276 -22.69 -22.30 -14.25
C HIS A 276 -22.26 -23.71 -13.86
N PHE A 277 -22.89 -24.27 -12.83
CA PHE A 277 -23.11 -25.71 -12.66
C PHE A 277 -24.43 -25.93 -11.91
#